data_AF-A0A6J8D8F2-F1
#
_entry.id   AF-A0A6J8D8F2-F1
#
_cell.length_a   1.000
_cell.length_b   1.000
_cell.length_c   1.000
_cell.angle_alpha   90.00
_cell.angle_beta   90.00
_cell.angle_gamma   90.00
#
_symmetry.space_group_name_H-M   'P 1'
#
loop_
_entity.id
_entity.type
_entity.pdbx_description
1 polymer ?
#
loop_
_entity_poly.entity_id
_entity_poly.type
_entity_poly.pdbx_seq_one_letter_code
_entity_poly.pdbx_strand_id
1 'polypeptide(L)'
;MPPIVNIVDLARFRPVKQPEVKGPESLPETCSEFHHGICYAESITVETTPPSLTEIPHQHFQSIDDDGYQEGLNKYINLIQKTYNQTDRSKIETLTRGQSANEEWFRQRIGAITASKVVRVLGKKKNQNNFLMDIMKYKPIDLSRVKPIQWGLKHEITALKQVTKLYEATHTNLEIVQPGLLVDRTYSYLRASPDAIMTCDCHGTTVIEIKNVHIPVDILLQLLLYVRKNYICWH
;
A
#
# COMPACT_ATOMS: atom_id res chain seq x y z
N MET A 1 6.12 -27.71 30.22
CA MET A 1 7.13 -26.65 30.37
C MET A 1 7.33 -26.02 28.99
N PRO A 2 7.11 -24.73 28.78
CA PRO A 2 7.48 -24.08 27.52
C PRO A 2 9.02 -23.96 27.42
N PRO A 3 9.60 -23.91 26.21
CA PRO A 3 11.05 -23.90 26.03
C PRO A 3 11.65 -22.54 26.44
N ILE A 4 12.77 -22.61 27.15
CA ILE A 4 13.61 -21.46 27.51
C ILE A 4 14.41 -21.06 26.27
N VAL A 5 14.22 -19.83 25.79
CA VAL A 5 15.07 -19.22 24.76
C VAL A 5 16.09 -18.34 25.46
N ASN A 6 17.36 -18.73 25.43
CA ASN A 6 18.46 -17.90 25.90
C ASN A 6 18.72 -16.77 24.90
N ILE A 7 18.45 -15.54 25.30
CA ILE A 7 18.82 -14.35 24.55
C ILE A 7 20.31 -14.10 24.78
N VAL A 8 21.09 -14.18 23.69
CA VAL A 8 22.53 -13.89 23.68
C VAL A 8 22.73 -12.38 23.54
N ASP A 9 23.39 -11.81 24.55
CA ASP A 9 24.08 -10.53 24.61
C ASP A 9 23.25 -9.22 24.42
N LEU A 10 22.80 -8.69 25.56
CA LEU A 10 22.15 -7.38 25.71
C LEU A 10 23.11 -6.18 25.51
N ALA A 11 24.43 -6.38 25.41
CA ALA A 11 25.40 -5.28 25.36
C ALA A 11 25.43 -4.52 24.02
N ARG A 12 24.69 -4.96 23.00
CA ARG A 12 24.66 -4.31 21.68
C ARG A 12 23.67 -3.15 21.57
N PHE A 13 22.79 -2.97 22.55
CA PHE A 13 21.95 -1.79 22.69
C PHE A 13 22.63 -0.79 23.62
N ARG A 14 23.51 0.07 23.10
CA ARG A 14 23.87 1.28 23.85
C ARG A 14 22.62 2.17 23.89
N PRO A 15 22.06 2.48 25.06
CA PRO A 15 21.07 3.53 25.13
C PRO A 15 21.75 4.83 24.68
N VAL A 16 21.19 5.47 23.67
CA VAL A 16 21.48 6.88 23.39
C VAL A 16 21.12 7.62 24.67
N LYS A 17 22.10 8.29 25.31
CA LYS A 17 21.81 9.18 26.44
C LYS A 17 20.81 10.23 25.96
N GLN A 18 19.56 10.10 26.36
CA GLN A 18 18.62 11.20 26.27
C GLN A 18 19.14 12.33 27.17
N PRO A 19 19.07 13.60 26.73
CA PRO A 19 19.37 14.72 27.62
C PRO A 19 18.45 14.62 28.85
N GLU A 20 19.02 14.77 30.05
CA GLU A 20 18.25 14.84 31.29
C GLU A 20 17.30 16.03 31.23
N VAL A 21 16.04 15.75 30.89
CA VAL A 21 14.94 16.67 31.17
C VAL A 21 14.60 16.44 32.63
N LYS A 22 14.96 17.38 33.50
CA LYS A 22 14.45 17.40 34.87
C LYS A 22 12.93 17.58 34.79
N GLY A 23 12.19 16.49 35.01
CA GLY A 23 10.76 16.58 35.25
C GLY A 23 10.49 17.40 36.52
N PRO A 24 9.30 17.99 36.66
CA PRO A 24 8.94 18.71 37.87
C PRO A 24 9.02 17.75 39.08
N GLU A 25 9.59 18.22 40.20
CA GLU A 25 9.80 17.46 41.43
C GLU A 25 8.49 16.98 42.08
N SER A 26 7.35 17.51 41.65
CA SER A 26 6.01 17.06 42.03
C SER A 26 5.00 17.29 40.89
N LEU A 27 3.94 16.48 40.87
CA LEU A 27 2.77 16.71 40.01
C LEU A 27 1.93 17.86 40.60
N PRO A 28 1.48 18.84 39.79
CA PRO A 28 0.64 19.93 40.29
C PRO A 28 -0.72 19.38 40.73
N GLU A 29 -1.16 19.77 41.93
CA GLU A 29 -2.41 19.30 42.53
C GLU A 29 -3.64 20.04 42.01
N THR A 30 -3.46 21.14 41.25
CA THR A 30 -4.57 21.92 40.69
C THR A 30 -4.34 22.33 39.23
N CYS A 31 -5.43 22.37 38.46
CA CYS A 31 -5.43 22.66 37.02
C CYS A 31 -4.95 24.09 36.68
N SER A 32 -4.96 25.01 37.65
CA SER A 32 -4.56 26.41 37.48
C SER A 32 -3.05 26.64 37.41
N GLU A 33 -2.23 25.64 37.76
CA GLU A 33 -0.77 25.76 37.76
C GLU A 33 -0.13 25.48 36.39
N PHE A 34 -0.91 25.05 35.40
CA PHE A 34 -0.47 24.92 34.00
C PHE A 34 -0.43 26.28 33.30
N HIS A 35 0.43 27.19 33.74
CA HIS A 35 0.91 28.24 32.84
C HIS A 35 2.01 27.62 31.97
N HIS A 36 1.74 27.45 30.68
CA HIS A 36 2.65 27.53 29.51
C HIS A 36 2.01 26.76 28.32
N GLY A 37 1.36 27.50 27.40
CA GLY A 37 1.33 27.18 25.97
C GLY A 37 0.66 25.89 25.47
N ILE A 38 -0.16 25.20 26.26
CA ILE A 38 -0.93 24.06 25.75
C ILE A 38 -2.17 24.60 25.04
N CYS A 39 -2.13 24.65 23.71
CA CYS A 39 -3.30 24.91 22.88
C CYS A 39 -4.27 23.73 23.03
N TYR A 40 -5.35 23.93 23.80
CA TYR A 40 -6.48 23.02 23.77
C TYR A 40 -7.17 23.17 22.41
N ALA A 41 -7.22 22.09 21.63
CA ALA A 41 -8.07 22.04 20.45
C ALA A 41 -9.53 22.03 20.92
N GLU A 42 -10.34 22.99 20.47
CA GLU A 42 -11.77 23.10 20.82
C GLU A 42 -12.60 21.88 20.38
N SER A 43 -12.06 21.04 19.50
CA SER A 43 -12.63 19.73 19.19
C SER A 43 -11.54 18.75 18.73
N ILE A 44 -11.62 17.51 19.22
CA ILE A 44 -10.90 16.38 18.63
C ILE A 44 -11.83 15.75 17.60
N THR A 45 -11.59 16.03 16.32
CA THR A 45 -12.23 15.29 15.24
C THR A 45 -11.56 13.92 15.11
N VAL A 46 -12.19 12.87 15.61
CA VAL A 46 -11.77 11.50 15.32
C VAL A 46 -12.24 11.17 13.91
N GLU A 47 -11.37 11.35 12.92
CA GLU A 47 -11.66 10.89 11.56
C GLU A 47 -11.68 9.37 11.54
N THR A 48 -12.87 8.79 11.49
CA THR A 48 -13.03 7.33 11.40
C THR A 48 -12.61 6.87 10.01
N THR A 49 -11.60 6.00 9.97
CA THR A 49 -11.20 5.34 8.73
C THR A 49 -12.24 4.28 8.38
N PRO A 50 -12.71 4.20 7.13
CA PRO A 50 -13.65 3.14 6.72
C PRO A 50 -13.10 1.74 7.05
N PRO A 51 -13.96 0.78 7.42
CA PRO A 51 -13.51 -0.56 7.80
C PRO A 51 -12.85 -1.26 6.60
N SER A 52 -11.89 -2.13 6.86
CA SER A 52 -11.36 -3.09 5.89
C SER A 52 -12.37 -4.21 5.63
N LEU A 53 -12.19 -4.98 4.54
CA LEU A 53 -13.12 -6.06 4.18
C LEU A 53 -13.23 -7.13 5.29
N THR A 54 -12.15 -7.35 6.02
CA THR A 54 -12.08 -8.33 7.12
C THR A 54 -12.78 -7.86 8.39
N GLU A 55 -13.09 -6.57 8.52
CA GLU A 55 -13.82 -6.02 9.66
C GLU A 55 -15.32 -5.97 9.41
N ILE A 56 -15.76 -6.19 8.16
CA ILE A 56 -17.18 -6.23 7.82
C ILE A 56 -17.77 -7.56 8.31
N PRO A 57 -18.82 -7.52 9.16
CA PRO A 57 -19.45 -8.73 9.66
C PRO A 57 -19.95 -9.62 8.54
N HIS A 58 -19.69 -10.92 8.64
CA HIS A 58 -20.20 -11.91 7.73
C HIS A 58 -20.61 -13.18 8.49
N GLN A 59 -21.52 -13.95 7.91
CA GLN A 59 -21.84 -15.28 8.42
C GLN A 59 -20.64 -16.22 8.22
N HIS A 60 -20.45 -17.15 9.14
CA HIS A 60 -19.40 -18.16 9.05
C HIS A 60 -19.98 -19.43 8.44
N PHE A 61 -19.33 -19.91 7.38
CA PHE A 61 -19.62 -21.18 6.72
C PHE A 61 -18.34 -22.02 6.70
N GLN A 62 -18.47 -23.32 6.86
CA GLN A 62 -17.36 -24.28 6.83
C GLN A 62 -17.08 -24.75 5.39
N SER A 63 -18.12 -24.84 4.56
CA SER A 63 -18.04 -25.22 3.16
C SER A 63 -18.87 -24.31 2.26
N ILE A 64 -18.56 -24.32 0.96
CA ILE A 64 -19.38 -23.71 -0.09
C ILE A 64 -20.70 -24.46 -0.31
N ASP A 65 -20.75 -25.72 0.13
CA ASP A 65 -21.90 -26.61 0.02
C ASP A 65 -22.84 -26.50 1.23
N ASP A 66 -22.48 -25.68 2.23
CA ASP A 66 -23.32 -25.47 3.41
C ASP A 66 -24.65 -24.81 3.02
N ASP A 67 -25.73 -25.26 3.66
CA ASP A 67 -27.06 -24.68 3.47
C ASP A 67 -27.04 -23.18 3.76
N GLY A 68 -27.52 -22.38 2.80
CA GLY A 68 -27.54 -20.92 2.92
C GLY A 68 -26.24 -20.21 2.57
N TYR A 69 -25.16 -20.91 2.19
CA TYR A 69 -23.87 -20.29 1.79
C TYR A 69 -24.06 -19.21 0.71
N GLN A 70 -24.78 -19.53 -0.37
CA GLN A 70 -25.01 -18.60 -1.48
C GLN A 70 -25.80 -17.37 -1.05
N GLU A 71 -26.78 -17.54 -0.16
CA GLU A 71 -27.56 -16.42 0.39
C GLU A 71 -26.68 -15.54 1.29
N GLY A 72 -25.86 -16.14 2.15
CA GLY A 72 -24.91 -15.44 3.00
C GLY A 72 -23.87 -14.67 2.20
N LEU A 73 -23.33 -15.27 1.13
CA LEU A 73 -22.40 -14.61 0.21
C LEU A 73 -23.04 -13.39 -0.47
N ASN A 74 -24.25 -13.54 -1.00
CA ASN A 74 -24.97 -12.43 -1.61
C ASN A 74 -25.28 -11.32 -0.60
N LYS A 75 -25.67 -11.67 0.63
CA LYS A 75 -25.84 -10.69 1.72
C LYS A 75 -24.55 -9.94 2.01
N TYR A 76 -23.42 -10.64 2.09
CA TYR A 76 -22.11 -10.03 2.32
C TYR A 76 -21.69 -9.11 1.16
N ILE A 77 -21.81 -9.55 -0.10
CA ILE A 77 -21.50 -8.72 -1.28
C ILE A 77 -22.37 -7.45 -1.31
N ASN A 78 -23.65 -7.57 -0.99
CA ASN A 78 -24.53 -6.40 -0.90
C ASN A 78 -24.16 -5.48 0.27
N LEU A 79 -23.71 -6.04 1.40
CA LEU A 79 -23.27 -5.27 2.56
C LEU A 79 -22.01 -4.46 2.24
N ILE A 80 -20.95 -5.10 1.72
CA ILE A 80 -19.70 -4.40 1.34
C ILE A 80 -19.98 -3.29 0.31
N GLN A 81 -20.89 -3.52 -0.64
CA GLN A 81 -21.23 -2.53 -1.65
C GLN A 81 -21.92 -1.30 -1.04
N LYS A 82 -22.76 -1.51 -0.03
CA LYS A 82 -23.42 -0.41 0.72
C LYS A 82 -22.44 0.31 1.66
N THR A 83 -21.51 -0.42 2.26
CA THR A 83 -20.50 0.14 3.18
C THR A 83 -19.57 1.11 2.48
N TYR A 84 -19.09 0.80 1.27
CA TYR A 84 -18.14 1.65 0.55
C TYR A 84 -18.83 2.59 -0.45
N ASN A 85 -19.54 3.60 0.07
CA ASN A 85 -20.09 4.65 -0.79
C ASN A 85 -18.96 5.55 -1.37
N GLN A 86 -19.31 6.53 -2.20
CA GLN A 86 -18.31 7.39 -2.85
C GLN A 86 -17.41 8.15 -1.86
N THR A 87 -17.96 8.62 -0.75
CA THR A 87 -17.22 9.32 0.31
C THR A 87 -16.22 8.39 0.97
N ASP A 88 -16.62 7.17 1.32
CA ASP A 88 -15.72 6.19 1.93
C ASP A 88 -14.60 5.77 0.99
N ARG A 89 -14.90 5.62 -0.31
CA ARG A 89 -13.89 5.33 -1.33
C ARG A 89 -12.87 6.45 -1.46
N SER A 90 -13.32 7.71 -1.48
CA SER A 90 -12.41 8.87 -1.50
C SER A 90 -11.57 8.97 -0.22
N LYS A 91 -12.15 8.66 0.94
CA LYS A 91 -11.41 8.60 2.22
C LYS A 91 -10.35 7.51 2.23
N ILE A 92 -10.69 6.29 1.78
CA ILE A 92 -9.72 5.20 1.65
C ILE A 92 -8.57 5.62 0.74
N GLU A 93 -8.86 6.19 -0.44
CA GLU A 93 -7.82 6.67 -1.35
C GLU A 93 -6.89 7.67 -0.65
N THR A 94 -7.46 8.72 -0.05
CA THR A 94 -6.68 9.79 0.60
C THR A 94 -5.85 9.26 1.77
N LEU A 95 -6.46 8.48 2.67
CA LEU A 95 -5.80 7.92 3.86
C LEU A 95 -4.72 6.91 3.53
N THR A 96 -4.74 6.32 2.34
CA THR A 96 -3.79 5.29 1.89
C THR A 96 -2.78 5.80 0.85
N ARG A 97 -2.73 7.12 0.60
CA ARG A 97 -1.64 7.75 -0.18
C ARG A 97 -0.29 7.45 0.46
N GLY A 98 0.76 7.37 -0.37
CA GLY A 98 2.08 6.87 0.04
C GLY A 98 2.22 5.34 0.00
N GLN A 99 1.13 4.61 -0.26
CA GLN A 99 1.10 3.20 -0.62
C GLN A 99 1.97 2.30 0.29
N SER A 100 3.11 1.81 -0.21
CA SER A 100 3.99 0.90 0.55
C SER A 100 4.61 1.52 1.81
N ALA A 101 4.59 2.85 1.94
CA ALA A 101 5.03 3.55 3.15
C ALA A 101 3.89 3.78 4.16
N ASN A 102 2.68 3.31 3.86
CA ASN A 102 1.48 3.57 4.65
C ASN A 102 0.89 2.26 5.21
N GLU A 103 0.80 2.15 6.53
CA GLU A 103 0.27 0.95 7.20
C GLU A 103 -1.21 0.71 6.90
N GLU A 104 -2.00 1.79 6.80
CA GLU A 104 -3.42 1.72 6.47
C GLU A 104 -3.63 1.14 5.07
N TRP A 105 -2.72 1.43 4.14
CA TRP A 105 -2.75 0.84 2.80
C TRP A 105 -2.59 -0.69 2.84
N PHE A 106 -1.74 -1.21 3.74
CA PHE A 106 -1.65 -2.66 3.94
C PHE A 106 -2.93 -3.22 4.56
N ARG A 107 -3.48 -2.56 5.60
CA ARG A 107 -4.72 -2.97 6.28
C ARG A 107 -5.89 -3.06 5.31
N GLN A 108 -6.10 -2.04 4.49
CA GLN A 108 -7.17 -1.98 3.49
C GLN A 108 -7.02 -3.00 2.35
N ARG A 109 -5.84 -3.59 2.15
CA ARG A 109 -5.60 -4.60 1.10
C ARG A 109 -5.83 -6.03 1.56
N ILE A 110 -6.00 -6.27 2.87
CA ILE A 110 -6.31 -7.60 3.41
C ILE A 110 -7.71 -8.00 2.95
N GLY A 111 -7.84 -9.21 2.38
CA GLY A 111 -9.12 -9.69 1.86
C GLY A 111 -9.50 -9.17 0.46
N ALA A 112 -8.82 -8.12 -0.03
CA ALA A 112 -9.10 -7.54 -1.34
C ALA A 112 -8.37 -8.26 -2.47
N ILE A 113 -9.04 -8.40 -3.62
CA ILE A 113 -8.42 -8.85 -4.86
C ILE A 113 -7.79 -7.63 -5.53
N THR A 114 -6.47 -7.48 -5.40
CA THR A 114 -5.75 -6.34 -5.95
C THR A 114 -5.40 -6.54 -7.43
N ALA A 115 -5.26 -5.47 -8.22
CA ALA A 115 -4.89 -5.55 -9.64
C ALA A 115 -3.67 -6.46 -9.92
N SER A 116 -2.61 -6.36 -9.10
CA SER A 116 -1.41 -7.21 -9.19
C SER A 116 -1.66 -8.71 -8.96
N LYS A 117 -2.85 -9.08 -8.47
CA LYS A 117 -3.28 -10.45 -8.17
C LYS A 117 -4.38 -10.96 -9.12
N VAL A 118 -5.06 -10.08 -9.87
CA VAL A 118 -6.19 -10.44 -10.75
C VAL A 118 -5.78 -11.49 -11.80
N VAL A 119 -4.59 -11.37 -12.39
CA VAL A 119 -4.09 -12.35 -13.37
C VAL A 119 -4.02 -13.77 -12.78
N ARG A 120 -3.72 -13.91 -11.49
CA ARG A 120 -3.69 -15.22 -10.81
C ARG A 120 -5.08 -15.81 -10.60
N VAL A 121 -6.10 -14.97 -10.43
CA VAL A 121 -7.52 -15.38 -10.36
C VAL A 121 -7.97 -15.90 -11.72
N LEU A 122 -7.72 -15.13 -12.78
CA LEU A 122 -8.18 -15.44 -14.13
C LEU A 122 -7.45 -16.65 -14.73
N GLY A 123 -6.15 -16.79 -14.41
CA GLY A 123 -5.28 -17.83 -14.97
C GLY A 123 -5.49 -19.25 -14.41
N LYS A 124 -6.57 -19.52 -13.67
CA LYS A 124 -6.97 -20.84 -13.12
C LYS A 124 -5.76 -21.71 -12.69
N LYS A 125 -5.11 -21.42 -11.56
CA LYS A 125 -3.98 -22.26 -11.06
C LYS A 125 -4.34 -23.16 -9.86
N LYS A 126 -3.72 -24.34 -9.88
CA LYS A 126 -3.89 -25.57 -9.08
C LYS A 126 -3.86 -25.46 -7.53
N ASN A 127 -3.69 -24.27 -6.94
CA ASN A 127 -3.48 -24.11 -5.49
C ASN A 127 -4.27 -22.91 -4.93
N GLN A 128 -5.57 -23.08 -4.74
CA GLN A 128 -6.49 -22.06 -4.19
C GLN A 128 -6.06 -21.61 -2.78
N ASN A 129 -5.59 -22.52 -1.93
CA ASN A 129 -5.18 -22.21 -0.55
C ASN A 129 -4.02 -21.21 -0.47
N ASN A 130 -3.00 -21.36 -1.34
CA ASN A 130 -1.86 -20.43 -1.37
C ASN A 130 -2.27 -19.04 -1.88
N PHE A 131 -3.30 -18.97 -2.71
CA PHE A 131 -3.83 -17.71 -3.19
C PHE A 131 -4.64 -17.00 -2.11
N LEU A 132 -5.50 -17.72 -1.39
CA LEU A 132 -6.26 -17.19 -0.26
C LEU A 132 -5.32 -16.68 0.85
N MET A 133 -4.31 -17.46 1.22
CA MET A 133 -3.29 -17.06 2.20
C MET A 133 -2.58 -15.76 1.82
N ASP A 134 -2.34 -15.53 0.53
CA ASP A 134 -1.74 -14.28 0.03
C ASP A 134 -2.75 -13.11 0.04
N ILE A 135 -4.01 -13.31 -0.39
CA ILE A 135 -5.07 -12.27 -0.27
C ILE A 135 -5.25 -11.85 1.19
N MET A 136 -5.32 -12.81 2.10
CA MET A 136 -5.50 -12.57 3.53
C MET A 136 -4.22 -12.14 4.24
N LYS A 137 -3.08 -12.09 3.54
CA LYS A 137 -1.78 -11.67 4.08
C LYS A 137 -1.30 -12.46 5.30
N TYR A 138 -1.74 -13.70 5.46
CA TYR A 138 -1.35 -14.57 6.58
C TYR A 138 0.14 -14.96 6.58
N LYS A 139 0.81 -14.82 5.45
CA LYS A 139 2.26 -15.03 5.31
C LYS A 139 2.90 -13.79 4.67
N PRO A 140 3.17 -12.72 5.43
CA PRO A 140 3.87 -11.58 4.88
C PRO A 140 5.25 -12.01 4.40
N ILE A 141 5.59 -11.63 3.17
CA ILE A 141 6.91 -11.88 2.59
C ILE A 141 7.70 -10.59 2.73
N ASP A 142 8.81 -10.65 3.46
CA ASP A 142 9.76 -9.53 3.51
C ASP A 142 10.55 -9.48 2.20
N LEU A 143 10.23 -8.47 1.39
CA LEU A 143 10.92 -8.18 0.12
C LEU A 143 11.90 -7.01 0.25
N SER A 144 12.09 -6.47 1.45
CA SER A 144 12.93 -5.28 1.69
C SER A 144 14.38 -5.46 1.23
N ARG A 145 14.88 -6.70 1.21
CA ARG A 145 16.26 -7.05 0.82
C ARG A 145 16.43 -7.44 -0.65
N VAL A 146 15.34 -7.49 -1.42
CA VAL A 146 15.38 -7.92 -2.82
C VAL A 146 15.86 -6.75 -3.69
N LYS A 147 17.10 -6.83 -4.22
CA LYS A 147 17.73 -5.74 -4.99
C LYS A 147 16.85 -5.17 -6.12
N PRO A 148 16.21 -5.99 -6.99
CA PRO A 148 15.27 -5.47 -7.99
C PRO A 148 14.09 -4.68 -7.41
N ILE A 149 13.57 -5.09 -6.25
CA ILE A 149 12.45 -4.39 -5.59
C ILE A 149 12.93 -3.06 -5.01
N GLN A 150 14.08 -3.04 -4.33
CA GLN A 150 14.70 -1.81 -3.85
C GLN A 150 14.98 -0.82 -4.99
N TRP A 151 15.48 -1.34 -6.12
CA TRP A 151 15.70 -0.55 -7.32
C TRP A 151 14.38 0.05 -7.83
N GLY A 152 13.34 -0.76 -7.92
CA GLY A 152 12.00 -0.32 -8.31
C GLY A 152 11.51 0.85 -7.46
N LEU A 153 11.42 0.64 -6.15
CA LEU A 153 10.94 1.63 -5.18
C LEU A 153 11.77 2.92 -5.21
N LYS A 154 13.10 2.81 -5.33
CA LYS A 154 13.99 3.97 -5.33
C LYS A 154 13.82 4.85 -6.59
N HIS A 155 13.58 4.25 -7.75
CA HIS A 155 13.58 4.97 -9.02
C HIS A 155 12.19 5.33 -9.53
N GLU A 156 11.13 4.82 -8.91
CA GLU A 156 9.73 5.08 -9.31
C GLU A 156 9.41 6.58 -9.35
N ILE A 157 9.74 7.31 -8.28
CA ILE A 157 9.50 8.76 -8.20
C ILE A 157 10.30 9.52 -9.28
N THR A 158 11.54 9.11 -9.55
CA THR A 158 12.36 9.74 -10.59
C THR A 158 11.79 9.47 -11.98
N ALA A 159 11.36 8.24 -12.26
CA ALA A 159 10.73 7.89 -13.52
C ALA A 159 9.42 8.66 -13.72
N LEU A 160 8.59 8.77 -12.67
CA LEU A 160 7.36 9.56 -12.74
C LEU A 160 7.63 11.02 -13.07
N LYS A 161 8.63 11.65 -12.44
CA LYS A 161 9.04 13.04 -12.74
C LYS A 161 9.47 13.22 -14.21
N GLN A 162 10.15 12.23 -14.79
CA GLN A 162 10.54 12.28 -16.20
C GLN A 162 9.32 12.17 -17.12
N VAL A 163 8.40 11.26 -16.80
CA VAL A 163 7.13 11.09 -17.52
C VAL A 163 6.30 12.37 -17.45
N THR A 164 6.19 13.00 -16.28
CA THR A 164 5.48 14.27 -16.10
C THR A 164 6.05 15.36 -17.00
N LYS A 165 7.37 15.59 -16.98
CA LYS A 165 8.01 16.60 -17.84
C LYS A 165 7.80 16.35 -19.33
N LEU A 166 7.79 15.09 -19.74
CA LEU A 166 7.56 14.72 -21.14
C LEU A 166 6.15 15.11 -21.57
N TYR A 167 5.15 14.84 -20.73
CA TYR A 167 3.75 15.09 -21.05
C TYR A 167 3.34 16.55 -20.87
N GLU A 168 3.97 17.31 -19.97
CA GLU A 168 3.70 18.76 -19.81
C GLU A 168 3.90 19.54 -21.12
N ALA A 169 4.79 19.08 -22.01
CA ALA A 169 5.05 19.73 -23.29
C ALA A 169 3.96 19.48 -24.36
N THR A 170 3.16 18.41 -24.22
CA THR A 170 2.23 17.96 -25.27
C THR A 170 0.77 17.87 -24.82
N HIS A 171 0.49 18.07 -23.52
CA HIS A 171 -0.85 17.96 -22.95
C HIS A 171 -1.33 19.30 -22.37
N THR A 172 -2.60 19.64 -22.61
CA THR A 172 -3.25 20.84 -22.06
C THR A 172 -3.92 20.55 -20.73
N ASN A 173 -3.78 21.46 -19.75
CA ASN A 173 -4.32 21.33 -18.40
C ASN A 173 -3.99 19.96 -17.76
N LEU A 174 -2.73 19.56 -17.90
CA LEU A 174 -2.24 18.28 -17.40
C LEU A 174 -2.17 18.25 -15.87
N GLU A 175 -2.78 17.24 -15.28
CA GLU A 175 -2.62 16.88 -13.87
C GLU A 175 -2.12 15.43 -13.77
N ILE A 176 -1.08 15.19 -12.98
CA ILE A 176 -0.59 13.85 -12.67
C ILE A 176 -0.52 13.71 -11.15
N VAL A 177 -1.27 12.74 -10.61
CA VAL A 177 -1.36 12.48 -9.17
C VAL A 177 -0.95 11.05 -8.85
N GLN A 178 -0.38 10.85 -7.65
CA GLN A 178 -0.08 9.52 -7.10
C GLN A 178 -1.20 9.15 -6.11
N PRO A 179 -2.19 8.34 -6.52
CA PRO A 179 -3.29 8.00 -5.64
C PRO A 179 -2.86 6.95 -4.61
N GLY A 180 -3.68 6.82 -3.55
CA GLY A 180 -3.62 5.69 -2.64
C GLY A 180 -4.28 4.43 -3.23
N LEU A 181 -5.08 3.76 -2.40
CA LEU A 181 -5.85 2.59 -2.78
C LEU A 181 -7.21 3.00 -3.32
N LEU A 182 -7.43 2.69 -4.59
CA LEU A 182 -8.70 2.86 -5.28
C LEU A 182 -9.55 1.61 -5.08
N VAL A 183 -10.81 1.82 -4.70
CA VAL A 183 -11.82 0.77 -4.55
C VAL A 183 -12.75 0.80 -5.75
N ASP A 184 -12.96 -0.36 -6.38
CA ASP A 184 -13.85 -0.45 -7.54
C ASP A 184 -15.29 -0.07 -7.16
N ARG A 185 -15.99 0.56 -8.10
CA ARG A 185 -17.32 1.13 -7.86
C ARG A 185 -18.43 0.09 -7.83
N THR A 186 -18.25 -1.02 -8.55
CA THR A 186 -19.24 -2.07 -8.74
C THR A 186 -18.93 -3.28 -7.86
N TYR A 187 -17.65 -3.55 -7.65
CA TYR A 187 -17.15 -4.71 -6.95
C TYR A 187 -16.15 -4.27 -5.88
N SER A 188 -16.61 -3.77 -4.73
CA SER A 188 -15.74 -3.19 -3.67
C SER A 188 -14.63 -4.12 -3.12
N TYR A 189 -14.70 -5.42 -3.41
CA TYR A 189 -13.63 -6.38 -3.13
C TYR A 189 -12.46 -6.32 -4.14
N LEU A 190 -12.63 -5.67 -5.29
CA LEU A 190 -11.59 -5.33 -6.25
C LEU A 190 -10.98 -3.97 -5.88
N ARG A 191 -9.64 -3.93 -5.80
CA ARG A 191 -8.91 -2.70 -5.46
C ARG A 191 -7.64 -2.53 -6.29
N ALA A 192 -7.19 -1.31 -6.51
CA ALA A 192 -5.97 -1.02 -7.26
C ALA A 192 -5.21 0.15 -6.64
N SER A 193 -3.89 0.15 -6.77
CA SER A 193 -3.04 1.30 -6.44
C SER A 193 -2.14 1.52 -7.65
N PRO A 194 -2.60 2.31 -8.63
CA PRO A 194 -1.76 2.64 -9.77
C PRO A 194 -0.59 3.53 -9.35
N ASP A 195 0.49 3.51 -10.11
CA ASP A 195 1.68 4.32 -9.81
C ASP A 195 1.38 5.82 -9.97
N ALA A 196 0.58 6.18 -10.99
CA ALA A 196 -0.05 7.50 -11.10
C ALA A 196 -1.34 7.49 -11.93
N ILE A 197 -2.14 8.54 -11.77
CA ILE A 197 -3.27 8.88 -12.64
C ILE A 197 -2.96 10.20 -13.33
N MET A 198 -3.11 10.23 -14.64
CA MET A 198 -3.00 11.42 -15.48
C MET A 198 -4.37 11.88 -15.93
N THR A 199 -4.65 13.17 -15.85
CA THR A 199 -5.84 13.81 -16.42
C THR A 199 -5.40 14.96 -17.33
N CYS A 200 -5.94 15.04 -18.55
CA CYS A 200 -5.81 16.21 -19.42
C CYS A 200 -7.08 16.43 -20.23
N ASP A 201 -7.29 17.65 -20.71
CA ASP A 201 -8.44 17.98 -21.57
C ASP A 201 -8.40 17.23 -22.91
N CYS A 202 -7.19 16.89 -23.36
CA CYS A 202 -6.94 16.21 -24.62
C CYS A 202 -7.39 14.74 -24.68
N HIS A 203 -7.26 14.00 -23.58
CA HIS A 203 -7.39 12.54 -23.55
C HIS A 203 -8.22 12.04 -22.36
N GLY A 204 -8.70 12.94 -21.49
CA GLY A 204 -9.39 12.59 -20.26
C GLY A 204 -8.43 11.98 -19.23
N THR A 205 -8.91 10.96 -18.51
CA THR A 205 -8.16 10.30 -17.43
C THR A 205 -7.53 8.99 -17.89
N THR A 206 -6.24 8.81 -17.61
CA THR A 206 -5.44 7.63 -17.95
C THR A 206 -4.63 7.16 -16.74
N VAL A 207 -4.41 5.85 -16.63
CA VAL A 207 -3.54 5.25 -15.61
C VAL A 207 -2.11 5.13 -16.13
N ILE A 208 -1.14 5.48 -15.29
CA ILE A 208 0.29 5.29 -15.55
C ILE A 208 0.79 4.16 -14.65
N GLU A 209 1.41 3.15 -15.26
CA GLU A 209 2.11 2.06 -14.59
C GLU A 209 3.60 2.12 -14.97
N ILE A 210 4.47 2.27 -13.99
CA ILE A 210 5.91 2.40 -14.12
C ILE A 210 6.58 1.05 -13.87
N LYS A 211 7.59 0.74 -14.68
CA LYS A 211 8.43 -0.45 -14.52
C LYS A 211 9.90 -0.07 -14.64
N ASN A 212 10.58 -0.03 -13.50
CA ASN A 212 12.03 0.19 -13.42
C ASN A 212 12.76 -1.15 -13.50
N VAL A 213 13.30 -1.47 -14.68
CA VAL A 213 14.02 -2.73 -14.91
C VAL A 213 15.40 -2.67 -14.23
N HIS A 214 15.63 -3.57 -13.27
CA HIS A 214 16.94 -3.76 -12.66
C HIS A 214 17.74 -4.80 -13.47
N ILE A 215 18.76 -4.33 -14.20
CA ILE A 215 19.67 -5.20 -14.95
C ILE A 215 20.98 -5.33 -14.15
N PRO A 216 21.40 -6.56 -13.76
CA PRO A 216 22.71 -6.77 -13.16
C PRO A 216 23.83 -6.23 -14.05
N VAL A 217 24.82 -5.57 -13.45
CA VAL A 217 25.92 -4.90 -14.19
C VAL A 217 26.63 -5.84 -15.16
N ASP A 218 26.82 -7.11 -14.78
CA ASP A 218 27.48 -8.12 -15.61
C ASP A 218 26.69 -8.42 -16.91
N ILE A 219 25.36 -8.45 -16.80
CA ILE A 219 24.46 -8.64 -17.95
C ILE A 219 24.39 -7.37 -18.78
N LEU A 220 24.37 -6.19 -18.14
CA LEU A 220 24.38 -4.90 -18.84
C LEU A 220 25.67 -4.75 -19.65
N LEU A 221 26.82 -5.12 -19.10
CA LEU A 221 28.09 -5.11 -19.82
C LEU A 221 28.07 -6.08 -21.01
N GLN A 222 27.54 -7.30 -20.85
CA GLN A 222 27.38 -8.23 -21.96
C GLN A 222 26.44 -7.70 -23.05
N LEU A 223 25.31 -7.10 -22.67
CA LEU A 223 24.36 -6.49 -23.62
C LEU A 223 24.96 -5.27 -24.32
N LEU A 224 25.66 -4.39 -23.60
CA LEU A 224 26.34 -3.24 -24.19
C LEU A 224 27.48 -3.66 -25.11
N LEU A 225 28.25 -4.70 -24.74
CA LEU A 225 29.27 -5.29 -25.60
C LEU A 225 28.66 -5.96 -26.84
N TYR A 226 27.51 -6.63 -26.68
CA TYR A 226 26.76 -7.22 -27.78
C TYR A 226 26.23 -6.15 -28.74
N VAL A 227 25.64 -5.07 -28.22
CA VAL A 227 25.14 -3.96 -29.03
C VAL A 227 26.30 -3.24 -29.72
N ARG A 228 27.41 -2.98 -29.01
CA ARG A 228 28.61 -2.39 -29.59
C ARG A 228 29.22 -3.25 -30.70
N LYS A 229 29.26 -4.58 -30.52
CA LYS A 229 29.78 -5.50 -31.55
C LYS A 229 28.90 -5.63 -32.79
N ASN A 230 27.57 -5.52 -32.63
CA ASN A 230 26.63 -5.83 -33.70
C ASN A 230 25.94 -4.61 -34.34
N TYR A 231 25.99 -3.43 -33.70
CA TYR A 231 25.22 -2.26 -34.16
C TYR A 231 26.00 -0.95 -34.17
N ILE A 232 27.25 -0.91 -33.68
CA ILE A 232 28.12 0.26 -33.79
C ILE A 232 29.33 -0.12 -34.64
N CYS A 233 29.11 -0.20 -35.96
CA CYS A 233 30.20 -0.12 -36.93
C CYS A 233 30.75 1.31 -36.89
N TRP A 234 31.97 1.50 -36.38
CA TRP A 234 32.72 2.72 -36.64
C TRP A 234 33.14 2.69 -38.10
N HIS A 235 32.55 3.57 -38.91
CA HIS A 235 33.17 4.11 -40.12
C HIS A 235 33.74 5.47 -39.78
#